data_AF-A0A932NXH6-F1
#
_entry.id   AF-A0A932NXH6-F1
#
_cell.length_a   1.000
_cell.length_b   1.000
_cell.length_c   1.000
_cell.angle_alpha   90.00
_cell.angle_beta   90.00
_cell.angle_gamma   90.00
#
_symmetry.space_group_name_H-M   'P 1'
#
loop_
_entity.id
_entity.type
_entity.pdbx_description
1 polymer ?
#
loop_
_entity_poly.entity_id
_entity_poly.type
_entity_poly.pdbx_seq_one_letter_code
_entity_poly.pdbx_strand_id
1 'polypeptide(L)' 'HIYKEGERPLGVVGILGPKRMEYPRMMSIVGYTANVLSRMLSKG' A
#
# COMPACT_ATOMS: atom_id res chain seq x y z
N HIS A 1 1.08 4.51 0.01
CA HIS A 1 2.26 3.75 -0.44
C HIS A 1 2.07 3.33 -1.89
N ILE A 2 3.11 3.40 -2.71
CA ILE A 2 3.04 3.05 -4.13
C ILE A 2 3.00 1.52 -4.26
N TYR A 3 2.14 0.98 -5.13
CA TYR A 3 2.22 -0.41 -5.58
C TYR A 3 2.71 -0.46 -7.03
N LYS A 4 3.46 -1.51 -7.37
CA LYS A 4 4.20 -1.62 -8.64
C LYS A 4 4.23 -3.05 -9.18
N GLU A 5 4.46 -3.16 -10.47
CA GLU A 5 4.81 -4.40 -11.16
C GLU A 5 6.26 -4.28 -11.64
N GLY A 6 7.16 -5.06 -11.06
CA GLY A 6 8.61 -4.85 -11.25
C GLY A 6 9.03 -3.43 -10.85
N GLU A 7 9.53 -2.66 -11.82
CA GLU A 7 9.89 -1.24 -11.64
C GLU A 7 8.81 -0.27 -12.12
N ARG A 8 7.70 -0.75 -12.68
CA ARG A 8 6.61 0.08 -13.17
C ARG A 8 5.64 0.45 -12.03
N PRO A 9 5.56 1.72 -11.59
CA PRO A 9 4.54 2.14 -10.65
C PRO A 9 3.16 2.02 -11.29
N LEU A 10 2.23 1.37 -10.59
CA LEU A 10 0.86 1.14 -11.07
C LEU A 10 -0.16 2.06 -10.37
N GLY A 11 0.14 2.51 -9.15
CA GLY A 11 -0.71 3.46 -8.44
C GLY A 11 -0.36 3.59 -6.95
N VAL A 12 -1.29 4.15 -6.18
CA VAL A 12 -1.11 4.41 -4.75
C VAL A 12 -2.23 3.79 -3.90
N VAL A 13 -1.85 3.28 -2.73
CA VAL A 13 -2.77 2.91 -1.64
C VAL A 13 -2.74 4.00 -0.59
N GLY A 14 -3.92 4.51 -0.25
CA GLY A 14 -4.15 5.46 0.84
C GLY A 14 -5.04 4.86 1.93
N ILE A 15 -5.07 5.50 3.10
CA ILE A 15 -6.00 5.20 4.18
C ILE A 15 -6.78 6.47 4.52
N LEU A 16 -8.10 6.34 4.65
CA LEU A 16 -8.99 7.40 5.12
C LEU A 16 -9.45 7.04 6.53
N GLY A 17 -9.36 7.98 7.45
CA GLY A 17 -9.71 7.74 8.84
C GLY A 17 -9.94 9.03 9.63
N PRO A 18 -10.34 8.89 10.90
CA PRO A 18 -10.58 10.04 11.77
C PRO A 18 -9.30 10.87 11.97
N LYS A 19 -9.48 12.15 12.32
CA LYS A 19 -8.36 13.09 12.55
C LYS A 19 -7.33 12.56 13.55
N ARG A 20 -7.75 11.78 14.54
CA ARG A 20 -6.88 11.11 15.52
C ARG A 20 -6.87 9.62 15.23
N MET A 21 -5.71 9.09 14.83
CA MET A 21 -5.47 7.68 14.59
C MET A 21 -4.05 7.29 15.00
N GLU A 22 -3.83 6.01 15.27
CA GLU A 22 -2.49 5.43 15.51
C GLU A 22 -1.69 5.36 14.21
N TYR A 23 -1.06 6.47 13.83
CA TYR A 23 -0.39 6.63 12.53
C TYR A 23 0.62 5.52 12.21
N PRO A 24 1.51 5.08 13.14
CA PRO A 24 2.46 4.02 12.84
C PRO A 24 1.78 2.70 12.45
N ARG A 25 0.76 2.30 13.21
CA ARG A 25 -0.03 1.08 12.93
C ARG A 25 -0.71 1.18 11.56
N MET A 26 -1.27 2.34 11.26
CA MET A 26 -1.99 2.59 10.00
C MET A 26 -1.05 2.55 8.80
N MET A 27 0.14 3.13 8.93
CA MET A 27 1.16 3.06 7.88
C MET A 27 1.66 1.64 7.66
N SER A 28 1.80 0.82 8.71
CA SER A 28 2.14 -0.60 8.56
C SER A 28 1.10 -1.35 7.74
N ILE A 29 -0.19 -1.09 7.96
CA ILE A 29 -1.28 -1.71 7.17
C ILE A 29 -1.21 -1.25 5.72
N VAL A 30 -1.12 0.06 5.47
CA VAL A 30 -1.03 0.61 4.10
C VAL A 30 0.16 0.04 3.33
N GLY A 31 1.32 -0.06 3.99
CA GLY A 31 2.52 -0.61 3.37
C GLY A 31 2.44 -2.11 3.11
N TYR A 32 1.90 -2.88 4.05
CA TYR A 32 1.65 -4.30 3.85
C TYR A 32 0.72 -4.54 2.65
N THR A 33 -0.40 -3.81 2.57
CA THR A 33 -1.35 -3.92 1.47
C THR A 33 -0.72 -3.57 0.12
N ALA A 34 0.06 -2.49 0.04
CA ALA A 34 0.76 -2.13 -1.20
C ALA A 34 1.76 -3.21 -1.65
N ASN A 35 2.46 -3.85 -0.71
CA ASN A 35 3.37 -4.95 -1.00
C ASN A 35 2.63 -6.21 -1.49
N VAL A 36 1.50 -6.56 -0.87
CA VAL A 36 0.67 -7.68 -1.30
C VAL A 36 0.16 -7.45 -2.73
N LEU A 37 -0.39 -6.27 -3.02
CA LEU A 37 -0.84 -5.92 -4.37
C LEU A 37 0.29 -6.01 -5.40
N SER A 38 1.47 -5.48 -5.07
CA SER A 38 2.64 -5.55 -5.96
C SER A 38 3.02 -7.01 -6.28
N ARG A 39 2.99 -7.90 -5.29
CA ARG A 39 3.29 -9.33 -5.47
C ARG A 39 2.22 -10.08 -6.26
N MET A 40 0.94 -9.75 -6.05
CA MET A 40 -0.16 -10.39 -6.78
C MET A 40 -0.12 -10.02 -8.26
N LEU A 41 0.13 -8.74 -8.56
CA LEU A 41 0.19 -8.23 -9.92
C LEU A 41 1.47 -8.66 -10.65
N SER A 42 2.61 -8.77 -9.95
CA SER A 42 3.87 -9.25 -10.55
C SER A 42 3.86 -10.74 -10.93
N LYS A 43 2.80 -11.49 -10.60
CA LYS A 43 2.62 -12.91 -10.95
C LYS A 43 1.58 -13.13 -12.06
N GLY A 44 0.93 -12.06 -12.51
CA GLY A 44 -0.07 -12.07 -13.58
C GLY A 44 0.56 -11.98 -14.97
#